data_AF-A0A4Q5R2R7-F1
#
_entry.id   AF-A0A4Q5R2R7-F1
#
_cell.length_a   1.000
_cell.length_b   1.000
_cell.length_c   1.000
_cell.angle_alpha   90.00
_cell.angle_beta   90.00
_cell.angle_gamma   90.00
#
_symmetry.space_group_name_H-M   'P 1'
#
loop_
_entity.id
_entity.type
_entity.pdbx_description
1 polymer ?
#
loop_
_entity_poly.entity_id
_entity_poly.type
_entity_poly.pdbx_seq_one_letter_code
_entity_poly.pdbx_strand_id
1 'polypeptide(L)'
;MSEQHLQDIFRHIPAGVATLQGAELCFSFVNEAMRAILGPEAQEGRRLADCANQLPADLREVIQQVHQSGQPFVAKAYGLPGPLPKGATAPVLRYFDLALEPVQAAEGSSSGLLLFAVDVTAQGDARQQDNHLALETRRLDARLRVLTETVPQITFTIDAQGHYEYVSPQWYYFTGQPPIAAVDAVWPVLIHPDDRLRVLY
;
A
#
# COMPACT_ATOMS: atom_id res chain seq x y z
N MET A 1 -37.67 -10.44 -11.03
CA MET A 1 -36.90 -9.33 -10.41
C MET A 1 -36.86 -8.22 -11.44
N SER A 2 -37.57 -7.11 -11.21
CA SER A 2 -37.75 -6.04 -12.21
C SER A 2 -36.45 -5.24 -12.39
N GLU A 3 -36.08 -4.86 -13.62
CA GLU A 3 -34.88 -4.07 -13.96
C GLU A 3 -34.69 -2.82 -13.09
N GLN A 4 -35.80 -2.21 -12.66
CA GLN A 4 -35.81 -1.04 -11.76
C GLN A 4 -35.17 -1.32 -10.38
N HIS A 5 -35.33 -2.53 -9.83
CA HIS A 5 -34.78 -2.86 -8.51
C HIS A 5 -33.26 -3.09 -8.55
N LEU A 6 -32.74 -3.59 -9.67
CA LEU A 6 -31.29 -3.73 -9.88
C LEU A 6 -30.63 -2.35 -10.02
N GLN A 7 -31.29 -1.44 -10.75
CA GLN A 7 -30.84 -0.04 -10.91
C GLN A 7 -30.79 0.70 -9.57
N ASP A 8 -31.77 0.51 -8.70
CA ASP A 8 -31.79 1.15 -7.38
C ASP A 8 -30.71 0.62 -6.43
N ILE A 9 -30.38 -0.68 -6.50
CA ILE A 9 -29.27 -1.25 -5.71
C ILE A 9 -27.93 -0.65 -6.16
N PHE A 10 -27.68 -0.56 -7.48
CA PHE A 10 -26.43 0.01 -8.00
C PHE A 10 -26.26 1.51 -7.74
N ARG A 11 -27.34 2.24 -7.44
CA ARG A 11 -27.27 3.67 -7.08
C ARG A 11 -26.73 3.92 -5.67
N HIS A 12 -26.89 2.97 -4.75
CA HIS A 12 -26.49 3.14 -3.34
C HIS A 12 -25.14 2.50 -2.99
N ILE A 13 -24.52 1.77 -3.93
CA ILE A 13 -23.18 1.22 -3.73
C ILE A 13 -22.16 2.35 -3.96
N PRO A 14 -21.15 2.53 -3.09
CA PRO A 14 -20.06 3.50 -3.28
C PRO A 14 -19.06 3.06 -4.38
N ALA A 15 -19.57 2.39 -5.42
CA ALA A 15 -18.82 1.93 -6.57
C ALA A 15 -19.33 2.69 -7.80
N GLY A 16 -18.42 3.14 -8.65
CA GLY A 16 -18.74 3.53 -10.01
C GLY A 16 -19.31 2.34 -10.76
N VAL A 17 -20.52 2.49 -11.29
CA VAL A 17 -21.16 1.51 -12.16
C VAL A 17 -21.63 2.21 -13.43
N ALA A 18 -21.31 1.64 -14.58
CA ALA A 18 -21.85 2.07 -15.86
C ALA A 18 -22.06 0.88 -16.80
N THR A 19 -23.08 0.96 -17.65
CA THR A 19 -23.29 0.00 -18.74
C THR A 19 -23.19 0.71 -20.07
N LEU A 20 -22.53 0.06 -21.02
CA LEU A 20 -22.34 0.50 -22.39
C LEU A 20 -23.03 -0.48 -23.32
N GLN A 21 -23.63 0.03 -24.39
CA GLN A 21 -24.32 -0.77 -25.39
C GLN A 21 -23.94 -0.30 -26.79
N GLY A 22 -24.00 -1.20 -27.76
CA GLY A 22 -23.72 -0.84 -29.15
C GLY A 22 -22.25 -1.00 -29.52
N ALA A 23 -22.01 -1.11 -30.83
CA ALA A 23 -20.65 -1.12 -31.38
C ALA A 23 -19.88 0.18 -31.06
N GLU A 24 -20.60 1.30 -30.87
CA GLU A 24 -20.02 2.58 -30.49
C GLU A 24 -19.85 2.78 -28.98
N LEU A 25 -20.21 1.79 -28.15
CA LEU A 25 -20.13 1.84 -26.69
C LEU A 25 -20.78 3.10 -26.11
N CYS A 26 -22.09 3.25 -26.33
CA CYS A 26 -22.88 4.34 -25.77
C CYS A 26 -23.32 4.00 -24.35
N PHE A 27 -23.24 4.94 -23.42
CA PHE A 27 -23.73 4.77 -22.05
C PHE A 27 -25.24 4.52 -22.06
N SER A 28 -25.66 3.37 -21.55
CA SER A 28 -27.08 3.05 -21.27
C SER A 28 -27.44 3.30 -19.81
N PHE A 29 -26.45 3.26 -18.92
CA PHE A 29 -26.57 3.62 -17.51
C PHE A 29 -25.23 4.13 -17.01
N VAL A 30 -25.23 5.14 -16.15
CA VAL A 30 -24.03 5.63 -15.47
C VAL A 30 -24.41 6.27 -14.14
N ASN A 31 -23.89 5.72 -13.03
CA ASN A 31 -24.14 6.28 -11.71
C ASN A 31 -23.22 7.47 -11.38
N GLU A 32 -23.53 8.17 -10.29
CA GLU A 32 -22.79 9.36 -9.88
C GLU A 32 -21.32 9.10 -9.57
N ALA A 33 -21.02 7.97 -8.92
CA ALA A 33 -19.65 7.58 -8.61
C ALA A 33 -18.81 7.37 -9.87
N MET A 34 -19.39 6.78 -10.94
CA MET A 34 -18.68 6.61 -12.21
C MET A 34 -18.49 7.95 -12.94
N ARG A 35 -19.47 8.86 -12.89
CA ARG A 35 -19.30 10.23 -13.43
C ARG A 35 -18.20 11.01 -12.71
N ALA A 36 -18.01 10.79 -11.41
CA ALA A 36 -16.92 11.40 -10.67
C ALA A 36 -15.52 10.88 -11.10
N ILE A 37 -15.46 9.69 -11.71
CA ILE A 37 -14.22 9.07 -12.22
C ILE A 37 -13.99 9.44 -13.70
N LEU A 38 -15.02 9.29 -14.54
CA LEU A 38 -14.94 9.53 -16.00
C LEU A 38 -15.13 10.99 -16.40
N GLY A 39 -15.63 11.82 -15.47
CA GLY A 39 -15.97 13.22 -15.70
C GLY A 39 -17.45 13.46 -16.03
N PRO A 40 -17.86 14.74 -16.05
CA PRO A 40 -19.26 15.14 -16.19
C PRO A 40 -19.87 14.85 -17.57
N GLU A 41 -19.04 14.60 -18.59
CA GLU A 41 -19.47 14.25 -19.96
C GLU A 41 -20.00 12.82 -20.05
N ALA A 42 -19.66 11.95 -19.09
CA ALA A 42 -20.13 10.57 -19.03
C ALA A 42 -21.62 10.54 -18.65
N GLN A 43 -22.48 10.63 -19.66
CA GLN A 43 -23.93 10.66 -19.52
C GLN A 43 -24.59 9.63 -20.42
N GLU A 44 -25.79 9.18 -20.05
CA GLU A 44 -26.59 8.27 -20.86
C GLU A 44 -26.77 8.81 -22.30
N GLY A 45 -26.63 7.94 -23.29
CA GLY A 45 -26.67 8.25 -24.72
C GLY A 45 -25.35 8.79 -25.30
N ARG A 46 -24.37 9.21 -24.49
CA ARG A 46 -23.06 9.64 -24.98
C ARG A 46 -22.17 8.43 -25.27
N ARG A 47 -21.22 8.59 -26.22
CA ARG A 47 -20.22 7.56 -26.51
C ARG A 47 -19.10 7.62 -25.50
N LEU A 48 -18.61 6.45 -25.07
CA LEU A 48 -17.44 6.38 -24.21
C LEU A 48 -16.25 7.12 -24.83
N ALA A 49 -16.05 7.02 -26.15
CA ALA A 49 -14.97 7.68 -26.88
C ALA A 49 -14.96 9.22 -26.70
N ASP A 50 -16.12 9.85 -26.58
CA ASP A 50 -16.25 11.30 -26.38
C ASP A 50 -15.81 11.73 -24.97
N CYS A 51 -15.82 10.79 -24.01
CA CYS A 51 -15.40 11.00 -22.62
C CYS A 51 -14.00 10.43 -22.33
N ALA A 52 -13.52 9.50 -23.18
CA ALA A 52 -12.34 8.67 -22.96
C ALA A 52 -11.01 9.44 -22.95
N ASN A 53 -10.99 10.73 -23.33
CA ASN A 53 -9.78 11.55 -23.30
C ASN A 53 -9.20 11.72 -21.89
N GLN A 54 -10.00 11.48 -20.84
CA GLN A 54 -9.53 11.49 -19.45
C GLN A 54 -8.93 10.15 -19.01
N LEU A 55 -9.12 9.08 -19.80
CA LEU A 55 -8.63 7.75 -19.49
C LEU A 55 -7.22 7.54 -20.04
N PRO A 56 -6.34 6.85 -19.28
CA PRO A 56 -5.06 6.37 -19.78
C PRO A 56 -5.18 5.54 -21.06
N ALA A 57 -4.16 5.59 -21.91
CA ALA A 57 -4.17 4.91 -23.22
C ALA A 57 -4.28 3.38 -23.09
N ASP A 58 -3.60 2.80 -22.11
CA ASP A 58 -3.65 1.38 -21.77
C ASP A 58 -5.06 0.96 -21.32
N LEU A 59 -5.75 1.74 -20.49
CA LEU A 59 -7.12 1.39 -20.09
C LEU A 59 -8.10 1.45 -21.27
N ARG A 60 -7.92 2.39 -22.20
CA ARG A 60 -8.74 2.46 -23.43
C ARG A 60 -8.54 1.23 -24.31
N GLU A 61 -7.30 0.77 -24.46
CA GLU A 61 -6.98 -0.44 -25.21
C GLU A 61 -7.63 -1.68 -24.58
N VAL A 62 -7.54 -1.81 -23.25
CA VAL A 62 -8.19 -2.90 -22.51
C VAL A 62 -9.71 -2.89 -22.72
N ILE A 63 -10.37 -1.73 -22.64
CA ILE A 63 -11.82 -1.62 -22.86
C ILE A 63 -12.20 -2.12 -24.27
N GLN A 64 -11.43 -1.74 -25.30
CA GLN A 64 -11.66 -2.23 -26.66
C GLN A 64 -11.43 -3.73 -26.78
N GLN A 65 -10.38 -4.25 -26.14
CA GLN A 65 -10.06 -5.67 -26.14
C GLN A 65 -11.16 -6.51 -25.47
N VAL A 66 -11.67 -6.09 -24.31
CA VAL A 66 -12.77 -6.77 -23.61
C VAL A 66 -14.03 -6.79 -24.48
N HIS A 67 -14.35 -5.68 -25.14
CA HIS A 67 -15.50 -5.61 -26.05
C HIS A 67 -15.36 -6.55 -27.26
N GLN A 68 -14.18 -6.64 -27.87
CA GLN A 68 -13.95 -7.45 -29.06
C GLN A 68 -13.78 -8.95 -28.74
N SER A 69 -13.03 -9.27 -27.68
CA SER A 69 -12.72 -10.65 -27.30
C SER A 69 -13.82 -11.32 -26.50
N GLY A 70 -14.67 -10.53 -25.83
CA GLY A 70 -15.65 -11.05 -24.88
C GLY A 70 -15.01 -11.69 -23.63
N GLN A 71 -13.73 -11.44 -23.37
CA GLN A 71 -13.08 -11.88 -22.13
C GLN A 71 -13.12 -10.77 -21.07
N PRO A 72 -13.56 -11.06 -19.83
CA PRO A 72 -13.61 -10.07 -18.77
C PRO A 72 -12.21 -9.67 -18.31
N PHE A 73 -12.09 -8.43 -17.84
CA PHE A 73 -10.85 -7.90 -17.29
C PHE A 73 -11.08 -7.36 -15.89
N VAL A 74 -10.19 -7.73 -14.96
CA VAL A 74 -10.20 -7.26 -13.58
C VAL A 74 -8.82 -6.75 -13.21
N ALA A 75 -8.74 -5.53 -12.69
CA ALA A 75 -7.52 -4.95 -12.16
C ALA A 75 -7.72 -4.51 -10.70
N LYS A 76 -6.73 -4.80 -9.87
CA LYS A 76 -6.69 -4.36 -8.47
C LYS A 76 -5.78 -3.16 -8.33
N ALA A 77 -6.21 -2.17 -7.53
CA ALA A 77 -5.45 -0.95 -7.27
C ALA A 77 -4.87 -0.31 -8.55
N TYR A 78 -5.67 -0.23 -9.61
CA TYR A 78 -5.28 0.43 -10.85
C TYR A 78 -5.23 1.95 -10.64
N GLY A 79 -4.08 2.56 -10.96
CA GLY A 79 -3.84 3.98 -10.74
C GLY A 79 -4.47 4.85 -11.83
N LEU A 80 -5.38 5.74 -11.45
CA LEU A 80 -5.93 6.77 -12.31
C LEU A 80 -5.56 8.17 -11.77
N PRO A 81 -5.15 9.11 -12.65
CA PRO A 81 -4.94 10.49 -12.23
C PRO A 81 -6.28 11.09 -11.80
N GLY A 82 -6.36 11.51 -10.53
CA GLY A 82 -7.51 12.22 -9.99
C GLY A 82 -7.59 13.68 -10.48
N PRO A 83 -8.65 14.41 -10.11
CA PRO A 83 -8.78 15.82 -10.46
C PRO A 83 -7.61 16.62 -9.89
N LEU A 84 -7.09 17.56 -10.67
CA LEU A 84 -6.03 18.47 -10.23
C LEU A 84 -6.55 19.38 -9.10
N PRO A 85 -6.01 19.28 -7.87
CA PRO A 85 -6.41 20.18 -6.80
C PRO A 85 -6.07 21.64 -7.15
N LYS A 86 -6.89 22.59 -6.69
CA LYS A 86 -6.59 24.02 -6.88
C LYS A 86 -5.24 24.36 -6.24
N GLY A 87 -4.30 24.84 -7.06
CA GLY A 87 -2.95 25.22 -6.63
C GLY A 87 -1.91 24.10 -6.70
N ALA A 88 -2.28 22.89 -7.11
CA ALA A 88 -1.33 21.80 -7.37
C ALA A 88 -0.80 21.85 -8.81
N THR A 89 0.44 21.43 -9.00
CA THR A 89 1.10 21.30 -10.30
C THR A 89 0.90 19.94 -10.96
N ALA A 90 0.46 18.93 -10.20
CA ALA A 90 0.21 17.57 -10.70
C ALA A 90 -1.05 16.95 -10.06
N PRO A 91 -1.81 16.12 -10.81
CA PRO A 91 -2.98 15.42 -10.28
C PRO A 91 -2.57 14.41 -9.21
N VAL A 92 -3.42 14.24 -8.20
CA VAL A 92 -3.23 13.23 -7.16
C VAL A 92 -3.63 11.87 -7.71
N LEU A 93 -2.74 10.88 -7.64
CA LEU A 93 -3.03 9.52 -8.08
C LEU A 93 -4.07 8.88 -7.14
N ARG A 94 -5.13 8.31 -7.71
CA ARG A 94 -6.15 7.54 -7.00
C ARG A 94 -6.10 6.09 -7.47
N TYR A 95 -6.39 5.16 -6.56
CA TYR A 95 -6.35 3.73 -6.84
C TYR A 95 -7.76 3.15 -6.90
N PHE A 96 -8.04 2.39 -7.96
CA PHE A 96 -9.34 1.79 -8.18
C PHE A 96 -9.24 0.29 -8.40
N ASP A 97 -10.13 -0.46 -7.76
CA ASP A 97 -10.44 -1.82 -8.17
C ASP A 97 -11.42 -1.76 -9.34
N LEU A 98 -10.96 -2.16 -10.53
CA LEU A 98 -11.69 -2.07 -11.79
C LEU A 98 -12.13 -3.46 -12.26
N ALA A 99 -13.35 -3.57 -12.76
CA ALA A 99 -13.82 -4.73 -13.51
C ALA A 99 -14.57 -4.30 -14.77
N LEU A 100 -14.27 -4.97 -15.88
CA LEU A 100 -14.87 -4.79 -17.20
C LEU A 100 -15.46 -6.12 -17.61
N GLU A 101 -16.78 -6.19 -17.66
CA GLU A 101 -17.53 -7.42 -17.92
C GLU A 101 -18.26 -7.28 -19.26
N PRO A 102 -18.04 -8.17 -20.23
CA PRO A 102 -18.78 -8.15 -21.49
C PRO A 102 -20.22 -8.60 -21.25
N VAL A 103 -21.17 -7.81 -21.77
CA VAL A 103 -22.60 -8.11 -21.67
C VAL A 103 -23.07 -8.60 -23.03
N GLN A 104 -23.49 -9.85 -23.10
CA GLN A 104 -24.05 -10.39 -24.33
C GLN A 104 -25.41 -9.76 -24.62
N ALA A 105 -25.64 -9.48 -25.90
CA ALA A 105 -26.93 -9.09 -26.38
C ALA A 105 -27.95 -10.23 -26.24
N ALA A 106 -29.15 -9.93 -25.75
CA ALA A 106 -30.32 -10.75 -26.06
C ALA A 106 -30.54 -10.73 -27.58
N GLU A 107 -30.92 -11.85 -28.19
CA GLU A 107 -31.11 -11.99 -29.66
C GLU A 107 -31.69 -10.72 -30.31
N GLY A 108 -30.88 -10.04 -31.13
CA GLY A 108 -31.25 -8.79 -31.81
C GLY A 108 -30.74 -7.49 -31.18
N SER A 109 -30.12 -7.52 -29.99
CA SER A 109 -29.46 -6.35 -29.39
C SER A 109 -27.98 -6.27 -29.76
N SER A 110 -27.35 -5.11 -29.55
CA SER A 110 -25.89 -4.99 -29.72
C SER A 110 -25.16 -5.43 -28.45
N SER A 111 -24.03 -6.12 -28.61
CA SER A 111 -23.12 -6.47 -27.50
C SER A 111 -22.71 -5.20 -26.72
N GLY A 112 -22.42 -5.35 -25.43
CA GLY A 112 -22.14 -4.23 -24.53
C GLY A 112 -21.07 -4.53 -23.50
N LEU A 113 -20.85 -3.59 -22.58
CA LEU A 113 -19.93 -3.71 -21.46
C LEU A 113 -20.57 -3.23 -20.17
N LEU A 114 -20.29 -3.91 -19.07
CA LEU A 114 -20.51 -3.46 -17.72
C LEU A 114 -19.17 -3.01 -17.14
N LEU A 115 -19.12 -1.77 -16.68
CA LEU A 115 -17.98 -1.15 -16.04
C LEU A 115 -18.23 -1.05 -14.54
N PHE A 116 -17.30 -1.53 -13.74
CA PHE A 116 -17.32 -1.42 -12.29
C PHE A 116 -16.00 -0.83 -11.79
N ALA A 117 -16.07 0.13 -10.88
CA ALA A 117 -14.90 0.80 -10.31
C ALA A 117 -15.12 1.12 -8.83
N VAL A 118 -14.26 0.65 -7.94
CA VAL A 118 -14.31 0.99 -6.51
C VAL A 118 -13.07 1.79 -6.16
N ASP A 119 -13.26 2.96 -5.56
CA ASP A 119 -12.13 3.72 -5.03
C ASP A 119 -11.58 3.01 -3.79
N VAL A 120 -10.35 2.53 -3.91
CA VAL A 120 -9.62 1.85 -2.84
C VAL A 120 -8.44 2.70 -2.37
N THR A 121 -8.36 3.98 -2.74
CA THR A 121 -7.25 4.88 -2.34
C THR A 121 -7.06 4.90 -0.83
N ALA A 122 -8.13 5.12 -0.06
CA ALA A 122 -8.07 5.12 1.40
C ALA A 122 -7.71 3.74 2.01
N GLN A 123 -8.05 2.65 1.32
CA GLN A 123 -7.74 1.29 1.76
C GLN A 123 -6.31 0.88 1.37
N GLY A 124 -5.81 1.42 0.26
CA GLY A 124 -4.43 1.31 -0.20
C GLY A 124 -3.48 2.03 0.73
N ASP A 125 -3.85 3.23 1.22
CA ASP A 125 -3.06 3.99 2.19
C ASP A 125 -2.86 3.20 3.49
N ALA A 126 -3.91 2.57 4.03
CA ALA A 126 -3.81 1.75 5.24
C ALA A 126 -2.93 0.50 5.03
N ARG A 127 -3.08 -0.18 3.88
CA ARG A 127 -2.33 -1.40 3.58
C ARG A 127 -0.86 -1.12 3.18
N GLN A 128 -0.60 0.04 2.57
CA GLN A 128 0.76 0.52 2.33
C GLN A 128 1.42 1.05 3.60
N GLN A 129 0.67 1.69 4.51
CA GLN A 129 1.20 2.07 5.82
C GLN A 129 1.65 0.85 6.61
N ASP A 130 0.84 -0.21 6.68
CA ASP A 130 1.25 -1.44 7.39
C ASP A 130 2.51 -2.07 6.79
N ASN A 131 2.61 -2.13 5.45
CA ASN A 131 3.80 -2.66 4.78
C ASN A 131 5.02 -1.75 4.90
N HIS A 132 4.83 -0.42 4.85
CA HIS A 132 5.91 0.55 4.99
C HIS A 132 6.41 0.60 6.44
N LEU A 133 5.52 0.57 7.44
CA LEU A 133 5.88 0.42 8.85
C LEU A 133 6.58 -0.91 9.09
N ALA A 134 6.10 -2.04 8.54
CA ALA A 134 6.78 -3.32 8.71
C ALA A 134 8.18 -3.34 8.06
N LEU A 135 8.34 -2.71 6.90
CA LEU A 135 9.65 -2.55 6.25
C LEU A 135 10.55 -1.57 6.99
N GLU A 136 10.01 -0.49 7.55
CA GLU A 136 10.77 0.45 8.38
C GLU A 136 11.13 -0.13 9.73
N THR A 137 10.25 -0.86 10.40
CA THR A 137 10.58 -1.62 11.62
C THR A 137 11.65 -2.64 11.31
N ARG A 138 11.56 -3.40 10.21
CA ARG A 138 12.63 -4.35 9.82
C ARG A 138 13.94 -3.65 9.46
N ARG A 139 13.89 -2.48 8.80
CA ARG A 139 15.08 -1.69 8.46
C ARG A 139 15.69 -1.02 9.69
N LEU A 140 14.88 -0.52 10.61
CA LEU A 140 15.30 0.04 11.88
C LEU A 140 15.87 -1.05 12.79
N ASP A 141 15.24 -2.21 12.86
CA ASP A 141 15.71 -3.37 13.62
C ASP A 141 17.01 -3.94 13.04
N ALA A 142 17.11 -4.08 11.71
CA ALA A 142 18.35 -4.46 11.04
C ALA A 142 19.45 -3.40 11.21
N ARG A 143 19.11 -2.11 11.16
CA ARG A 143 20.07 -1.00 11.35
C ARG A 143 20.50 -0.87 12.81
N LEU A 144 19.59 -1.06 13.77
CA LEU A 144 19.89 -1.14 15.20
C LEU A 144 20.81 -2.32 15.46
N ARG A 145 20.51 -3.50 14.90
CA ARG A 145 21.34 -4.71 15.01
C ARG A 145 22.76 -4.49 14.47
N VAL A 146 22.90 -3.89 13.28
CA VAL A 146 24.20 -3.55 12.68
C VAL A 146 24.95 -2.47 13.48
N LEU A 147 24.23 -1.46 14.02
CA LEU A 147 24.83 -0.43 14.88
C LEU A 147 25.29 -1.03 16.22
N THR A 148 24.55 -1.96 16.82
CA THR A 148 24.97 -2.65 18.05
C THR A 148 26.12 -3.65 17.82
N GLU A 149 26.24 -4.25 16.64
CA GLU A 149 27.26 -5.26 16.32
C GLU A 149 28.61 -4.66 15.85
N THR A 150 28.66 -3.36 15.53
CA THR A 150 29.91 -2.69 15.06
C THR A 150 30.40 -1.55 15.94
N VAL A 151 29.64 -1.14 16.96
CA VAL A 151 30.13 -0.16 17.93
C VAL A 151 31.11 -0.85 18.88
N PRO A 152 32.40 -0.43 18.94
CA PRO A 152 33.39 -0.97 19.87
C PRO A 152 33.21 -0.39 21.28
N GLN A 153 31.97 -0.21 21.71
CA GLN A 153 31.64 0.30 23.04
C GLN A 153 31.28 -0.87 23.93
N ILE A 154 32.01 -0.97 25.03
CA ILE A 154 31.66 -1.86 26.13
C ILE A 154 30.43 -1.25 26.82
N THR A 155 29.33 -1.99 26.85
CA THR A 155 28.14 -1.63 27.63
C THR A 155 27.92 -2.65 28.72
N PHE A 156 27.53 -2.17 29.90
CA PHE A 156 27.21 -3.02 31.04
C PHE A 156 26.05 -2.40 31.83
N THR A 157 25.27 -3.24 32.49
CA THR A 157 24.27 -2.82 33.48
C THR A 157 24.63 -3.43 34.83
N ILE A 158 24.42 -2.65 35.89
CA ILE A 158 24.62 -3.07 37.27
C ILE A 158 23.31 -2.94 38.03
N ASP A 159 23.10 -3.82 39.00
CA ASP A 159 21.98 -3.73 39.94
C ASP A 159 22.20 -2.63 41.00
N ALA A 160 21.20 -2.44 41.87
CA ALA A 160 21.26 -1.47 42.96
C ALA A 160 22.31 -1.81 44.05
N GLN A 161 22.85 -3.03 44.05
CA GLN A 161 23.88 -3.52 44.96
C GLN A 161 25.29 -3.43 44.34
N GLY A 162 25.39 -3.07 43.05
CA GLY A 162 26.64 -2.93 42.30
C GLY A 162 27.09 -4.19 41.57
N HIS A 163 26.25 -5.22 41.47
CA HIS A 163 26.56 -6.44 40.72
C HIS A 163 26.27 -6.28 39.24
N TYR A 164 27.11 -6.86 38.38
CA TYR A 164 26.93 -6.83 36.93
C TYR A 164 25.78 -7.75 36.49
N GLU A 165 24.68 -7.18 36.02
CA GLU A 165 23.53 -7.93 35.46
C GLU A 165 23.73 -8.29 33.98
N TYR A 166 24.37 -7.40 33.22
CA TYR A 166 24.69 -7.62 31.83
C TYR A 166 26.02 -6.97 31.48
N VAL A 167 26.82 -7.65 30.65
CA VAL A 167 28.03 -7.10 30.04
C VAL A 167 28.07 -7.51 28.58
N SER A 168 28.31 -6.55 27.70
CA SER A 168 28.34 -6.79 26.27
C SER A 168 29.53 -7.68 25.85
N PRO A 169 29.41 -8.48 24.78
CA PRO A 169 30.48 -9.36 24.28
C PRO A 169 31.82 -8.65 24.06
N GLN A 170 31.78 -7.37 23.69
CA GLN A 170 32.95 -6.52 23.47
C GLN A 170 33.89 -6.46 24.69
N TRP A 171 33.36 -6.55 25.92
CA TRP A 171 34.19 -6.56 27.13
C TRP A 171 35.10 -7.79 27.19
N TYR A 172 34.57 -8.96 26.84
CA TYR A 172 35.33 -10.22 26.81
C TYR A 172 36.41 -10.20 25.74
N TYR A 173 36.08 -9.71 24.53
CA TYR A 173 37.05 -9.52 23.45
C TYR A 173 38.16 -8.54 23.83
N PHE A 174 37.84 -7.43 24.50
CA PHE A 174 38.80 -6.41 24.88
C PHE A 174 39.68 -6.83 26.06
N THR A 175 39.11 -7.45 27.09
CA THR A 175 39.83 -7.89 28.29
C THR A 175 40.50 -9.25 28.15
N GLY A 176 40.23 -9.97 27.07
CA GLY A 176 40.73 -11.33 26.82
C GLY A 176 40.09 -12.40 27.71
N GLN A 177 39.00 -12.09 28.40
CA GLN A 177 38.32 -13.02 29.29
C GLN A 177 37.37 -13.94 28.53
N PRO A 178 37.20 -15.22 28.94
CA PRO A 178 36.22 -16.08 28.32
C PRO A 178 34.79 -15.64 28.69
N PRO A 179 33.78 -15.83 27.83
CA PRO A 179 32.37 -15.45 28.10
C PRO A 179 31.73 -16.13 29.33
N ILE A 180 32.39 -17.13 29.91
CA ILE A 180 31.96 -17.83 31.14
C ILE A 180 32.56 -17.21 32.41
N ALA A 181 33.41 -16.19 32.30
CA ALA A 181 34.05 -15.55 33.43
C ALA A 181 33.04 -14.78 34.29
N ALA A 182 33.12 -14.94 35.61
CA ALA A 182 32.33 -14.15 36.54
C ALA A 182 32.87 -12.72 36.59
N VAL A 183 32.17 -11.78 35.93
CA VAL A 183 32.61 -10.38 35.77
C VAL A 183 32.88 -9.72 37.13
N ASP A 184 32.00 -9.90 38.13
CA ASP A 184 32.15 -9.32 39.47
C ASP A 184 33.46 -9.73 40.15
N ALA A 185 33.93 -10.95 39.91
CA ALA A 185 35.17 -11.46 40.49
C ALA A 185 36.40 -11.02 39.70
N VAL A 186 36.27 -10.87 38.38
CA VAL A 186 37.38 -10.61 37.47
C VAL A 186 37.69 -9.11 37.35
N TRP A 187 36.67 -8.26 37.38
CA TRP A 187 36.84 -6.81 37.21
C TRP A 187 37.80 -6.15 38.21
N PRO A 188 37.71 -6.40 39.54
CA PRO A 188 38.65 -5.86 40.53
C PRO A 188 40.11 -6.25 40.29
N VAL A 189 40.33 -7.42 39.69
CA VAL A 189 41.66 -7.97 39.41
C VAL A 189 42.25 -7.38 38.13
N LEU A 190 41.41 -7.07 37.15
CA LEU A 190 41.80 -6.43 35.88
C LEU A 190 42.18 -4.96 36.03
N ILE A 191 41.71 -4.28 37.08
CA ILE A 191 42.11 -2.90 37.39
C ILE A 191 43.56 -2.89 37.89
N HIS A 192 44.36 -1.96 37.36
CA HIS A 192 45.75 -1.74 37.78
C HIS A 192 45.83 -1.51 39.30
N PRO A 193 46.78 -2.12 40.03
CA PRO A 193 46.83 -2.08 41.50
C PRO A 193 46.74 -0.67 42.09
N ASP A 194 47.41 0.29 41.46
CA ASP A 194 47.44 1.69 41.91
C ASP A 194 46.09 2.40 41.80
N ASP A 195 45.18 1.92 40.94
CA ASP A 195 43.89 2.54 40.66
C ASP A 195 42.73 1.88 41.41
N ARG A 196 42.94 0.69 42.01
CA ARG A 196 41.87 -0.10 42.66
C ARG A 196 41.16 0.67 43.77
N LEU A 197 41.92 1.42 44.59
CA LEU A 197 41.36 2.19 45.69
C LEU A 197 40.49 3.36 45.23
N ARG A 198 40.64 3.84 44.00
CA ARG A 198 39.86 4.96 43.45
C ARG A 198 38.64 4.52 42.64
N VAL A 199 38.62 3.26 42.24
CA VAL A 199 37.60 2.68 41.35
C VAL A 199 36.63 1.78 42.10
N LEU A 200 37.08 1.10 43.15
CA LEU A 200 36.27 0.14 43.92
C LEU A 200 35.69 0.71 45.23
N TYR A 201 36.07 1.94 45.59
CA TYR A 201 35.66 2.66 46.80
C TYR A 201 35.45 4.14 46.48
#